data_AF-A0A8H3HDG1-F1
#
_entry.id   AF-A0A8H3HDG1-F1
#
_cell.length_a   1.000
_cell.length_b   1.000
_cell.length_c   1.000
_cell.angle_alpha   90.00
_cell.angle_beta   90.00
_cell.angle_gamma   90.00
#
_symmetry.space_group_name_H-M   'P 1'
#
loop_
_entity.id
_entity.type
_entity.pdbx_description
1 polymer ?
#
loop_
_entity_poly.entity_id
_entity_poly.type
_entity_poly.pdbx_seq_one_letter_code
_entity_poly.pdbx_strand_id
1 'polypeptide(L)'
;MYLKEGLAAIRPSEDEIKQLTALSGRLFIYAVTAVRYIIPQTASVNSRARLETMLEINSNAVKKNSGIDALYSAILSGAVGNDELESHERNNILSVVWAVVCSGGPVSLDGLAIIAELNDESAALAALAPLRSVLHVSLTDDTISTFHASFSQFILDRSRSNDFFCDWETIRQRSFLRCLKVINTQLASSLERNIAISPYLAYAAVDGFGHIGSWHNPGSDELLGELGFFFEDRFEDWTQLVANRGHSFINTSTKSMRMLRGWLKRVGAPKELPQAALNADIYLSSNQAGRDLIRDEATRNQLDLLDGITGLYSRTSWIWGEISHELERRASRM
;
A
#
# COMPACT_ATOMS: atom_id res chain seq x y z
N MET A 1 27.69 21.79 -11.50
CA MET A 1 27.54 21.17 -12.83
C MET A 1 26.08 20.79 -13.05
N TYR A 2 25.53 19.85 -12.26
CA TYR A 2 24.14 19.39 -12.38
C TYR A 2 23.06 20.49 -12.46
N LEU A 3 23.02 21.44 -11.51
CA LEU A 3 22.00 22.51 -11.51
C LEU A 3 22.03 23.40 -12.76
N LYS A 4 23.23 23.69 -13.29
CA LYS A 4 23.39 24.51 -14.50
C LYS A 4 22.83 23.78 -15.73
N GLU A 5 23.14 22.49 -15.85
CA GLU A 5 22.67 21.65 -16.95
C GLU A 5 21.17 21.39 -16.86
N GLY A 6 20.68 21.01 -15.68
CA GLY A 6 19.27 20.70 -15.43
C GLY A 6 18.33 21.89 -15.60
N LEU A 7 18.82 23.13 -15.38
CA LEU A 7 18.03 24.36 -15.53
C LEU A 7 18.35 25.14 -16.81
N ALA A 8 19.15 24.58 -17.73
CA ALA A 8 19.61 25.28 -18.93
C ALA A 8 18.47 25.87 -19.77
N ALA A 9 17.32 25.18 -19.82
CA ALA A 9 16.14 25.61 -20.58
C ALA A 9 15.58 26.97 -20.13
N ILE A 10 15.74 27.34 -18.86
CA ILE A 10 15.28 28.63 -18.33
C ILE A 10 16.40 29.66 -18.17
N ARG A 11 17.67 29.29 -18.42
CA ARG A 11 18.82 30.20 -18.35
C ARG A 11 18.87 31.02 -17.05
N PRO A 12 18.96 30.36 -15.88
CA PRO A 12 19.13 31.08 -14.61
C PRO A 12 20.45 31.85 -14.60
N SER A 13 20.48 32.98 -13.90
CA SER A 13 21.68 33.76 -13.63
C SER A 13 22.67 32.96 -12.77
N GLU A 14 23.94 33.38 -12.82
CA GLU A 14 24.98 32.77 -11.99
C GLU A 14 24.72 32.93 -10.49
N ASP A 15 24.01 33.99 -10.09
CA ASP A 15 23.62 34.20 -8.69
C ASP A 15 22.52 33.22 -8.25
N GLU A 16 21.46 33.05 -9.05
CA GLU A 16 20.39 32.07 -8.80
C GLU A 16 20.96 30.64 -8.68
N ILE A 17 21.94 30.28 -9.54
CA ILE A 17 22.63 28.98 -9.44
C ILE A 17 23.45 28.87 -8.15
N LYS A 18 24.15 29.92 -7.75
CA LYS A 18 24.92 29.92 -6.49
C LYS A 18 24.00 29.74 -5.28
N GLN A 19 22.87 30.43 -5.25
CA GLN A 19 21.88 30.30 -4.19
C GLN A 19 21.29 28.88 -4.11
N LEU A 20 20.86 28.30 -5.23
CA LEU A 20 20.41 26.91 -5.27
C LEU A 20 21.50 25.90 -4.88
N THR A 21 22.76 26.19 -5.23
CA THR A 21 23.91 25.36 -4.83
C THR A 21 24.10 25.42 -3.32
N ALA A 22 23.98 26.59 -2.71
CA ALA A 22 24.05 26.77 -1.26
C ALA A 22 22.92 26.02 -0.54
N LEU A 23 21.68 26.10 -1.05
CA LEU A 23 20.52 25.37 -0.54
C LEU A 23 20.69 23.85 -0.64
N SER A 24 21.26 23.37 -1.75
CA SER A 24 21.54 21.95 -1.94
C SER A 24 22.57 21.45 -0.93
N GLY A 25 23.49 22.32 -0.48
CA GLY A 25 24.57 21.95 0.41
C GLY A 25 25.34 20.74 -0.13
N ARG A 26 25.37 19.64 0.63
CA ARG A 26 25.98 18.36 0.22
C ARG A 26 24.94 17.32 -0.26
N LEU A 27 23.67 17.70 -0.38
CA LEU A 27 22.57 16.81 -0.69
C LEU A 27 22.30 16.84 -2.20
N PHE A 28 22.85 15.89 -2.95
CA PHE A 28 22.56 15.75 -4.37
C PHE A 28 21.05 15.57 -4.64
N ILE A 29 20.35 14.88 -3.74
CA ILE A 29 18.89 14.70 -3.80
C ILE A 29 18.15 16.04 -3.84
N TYR A 30 18.62 17.07 -3.12
CA TYR A 30 18.02 18.40 -3.18
C TYR A 30 18.10 18.95 -4.60
N ALA A 31 19.30 18.94 -5.19
CA ALA A 31 19.52 19.49 -6.52
C ALA A 31 18.64 18.79 -7.57
N VAL A 32 18.53 17.46 -7.51
CA VAL A 32 17.68 16.67 -8.41
C VAL A 32 16.21 17.00 -8.22
N THR A 33 15.71 17.01 -6.98
CA THR A 33 14.30 17.30 -6.68
C THR A 33 13.94 18.74 -7.07
N ALA A 34 14.83 19.70 -6.83
CA ALA A 34 14.62 21.10 -7.22
C ALA A 34 14.52 21.25 -8.75
N VAL A 35 15.42 20.62 -9.52
CA VAL A 35 15.35 20.62 -10.98
C VAL A 35 14.03 20.01 -11.48
N ARG A 36 13.64 18.83 -10.94
CA ARG A 36 12.37 18.16 -11.32
C ARG A 36 11.15 19.00 -10.96
N TYR A 37 11.20 19.75 -9.87
CA TYR A 37 10.13 20.66 -9.48
C TYR A 37 10.06 21.88 -10.40
N ILE A 38 11.19 22.51 -10.67
CA ILE A 38 11.24 23.74 -11.50
C ILE A 38 10.90 23.43 -12.96
N ILE A 39 11.44 22.33 -13.51
CA ILE A 39 11.24 21.92 -14.91
C ILE A 39 10.69 20.48 -14.94
N PRO A 40 9.39 20.30 -14.68
CA PRO A 40 8.76 18.99 -14.77
C PRO A 40 8.66 18.54 -16.23
N GLN A 41 8.85 17.24 -16.47
CA GLN A 41 8.86 16.68 -17.84
C GLN A 41 7.47 16.66 -18.50
N THR A 42 6.40 16.73 -17.73
CA THR A 42 5.06 16.33 -18.18
C THR A 42 3.95 17.32 -17.88
N ALA A 43 4.29 18.46 -17.26
CA ALA A 43 3.30 19.45 -16.86
C ALA A 43 3.76 20.83 -17.37
N SER A 44 2.84 21.59 -17.95
CA SER A 44 3.09 23.00 -18.23
C SER A 44 3.04 23.76 -16.92
N VAL A 45 4.16 24.37 -16.53
CA VAL A 45 4.26 25.11 -15.27
C VAL A 45 5.01 26.41 -15.49
N ASN A 46 4.79 27.39 -14.62
CA ASN A 46 5.63 28.58 -14.59
C ASN A 46 6.97 28.26 -13.92
N SER A 47 7.94 27.78 -14.71
CA SER A 47 9.27 27.42 -14.21
C SER A 47 10.03 28.61 -13.60
N ARG A 48 9.78 29.85 -14.03
CA ARG A 48 10.40 31.04 -13.41
C ARG A 48 9.86 31.26 -12.01
N ALA A 49 8.54 31.26 -11.85
CA ALA A 49 7.91 31.40 -10.54
C ALA A 49 8.34 30.27 -9.59
N ARG A 50 8.45 29.03 -10.07
CA ARG A 50 8.96 27.92 -9.25
C ARG A 50 10.41 28.10 -8.83
N LEU A 51 11.27 28.64 -9.70
CA LEU A 51 12.63 29.01 -9.34
C LEU A 51 12.64 30.08 -8.23
N GLU A 52 11.83 31.12 -8.38
CA GLU A 52 11.70 32.19 -7.37
C GLU A 52 11.23 31.63 -6.02
N THR A 53 10.20 30.77 -6.00
CA THR A 53 9.76 30.06 -4.77
C THR A 53 10.92 29.29 -4.11
N MET A 54 11.76 28.61 -4.89
CA MET A 54 12.92 27.88 -4.34
C MET A 54 13.98 28.81 -3.76
N LEU A 55 14.16 29.99 -4.34
CA LEU A 55 15.10 31.00 -3.83
C LEU A 55 14.55 31.70 -2.58
N GLU A 56 13.23 31.91 -2.48
CA GLU A 56 12.58 32.47 -1.29
C GLU A 56 12.64 31.53 -0.07
N ILE A 57 12.73 30.22 -0.27
CA ILE A 57 13.00 29.28 0.84
C ILE A 57 14.30 29.65 1.56
N ASN A 58 15.30 30.15 0.84
CA ASN A 58 16.61 30.54 1.39
C ASN A 58 16.51 31.69 2.40
N SER A 59 15.64 32.68 2.15
CA SER A 59 15.53 33.85 3.02
C SER A 59 14.85 33.52 4.36
N ASN A 60 13.99 32.50 4.38
CA ASN A 60 13.19 32.11 5.54
C ASN A 60 13.77 30.91 6.33
N ALA A 61 14.56 30.04 5.70
CA ALA A 61 15.03 28.77 6.29
C ALA A 61 16.21 28.90 7.28
N VAL A 62 16.66 30.10 7.63
CA VAL A 62 17.87 30.35 8.42
C VAL A 62 17.85 29.73 9.84
N LYS A 63 16.76 29.13 10.34
CA LYS A 63 16.71 28.71 11.76
C LYS A 63 16.15 27.35 12.19
N LYS A 64 15.51 26.48 11.40
CA LYS A 64 14.89 25.28 12.03
C LYS A 64 14.90 23.92 11.33
N ASN A 65 14.98 23.80 9.99
CA ASN A 65 14.86 22.50 9.31
C ASN A 65 16.02 22.23 8.34
N SER A 66 16.28 20.96 8.03
CA SER A 66 17.23 20.60 6.98
C SER A 66 16.74 21.16 5.63
N GLY A 67 17.63 21.69 4.77
CA GLY A 67 17.21 22.36 3.52
C GLY A 67 16.25 21.52 2.66
N ILE A 68 16.39 20.20 2.68
CA ILE A 68 15.51 19.27 1.96
C ILE A 68 14.07 19.23 2.49
N ASP A 69 13.84 19.45 3.79
CA ASP A 69 12.49 19.45 4.38
C ASP A 69 11.69 20.67 3.93
N ALA A 70 12.37 21.82 3.81
CA ALA A 70 11.77 23.03 3.29
C ALA A 70 11.39 22.87 1.80
N LEU A 71 12.25 22.20 1.01
CA LEU A 71 11.96 21.84 -0.38
C LEU A 71 10.72 20.94 -0.46
N TYR A 72 10.64 19.88 0.34
CA TYR A 72 9.46 19.01 0.35
C TYR A 72 8.19 19.74 0.77
N SER A 73 8.28 20.59 1.79
CA SER A 73 7.14 21.40 2.24
C SER A 73 6.65 22.32 1.13
N ALA A 74 7.54 23.03 0.45
CA ALA A 74 7.18 23.92 -0.65
C ALA A 74 6.56 23.17 -1.85
N ILE A 75 7.07 21.97 -2.17
CA ILE A 75 6.49 21.12 -3.21
C ILE A 75 5.06 20.73 -2.85
N LEU A 76 4.82 20.28 -1.62
CA LEU A 76 3.51 19.86 -1.15
C LEU A 76 2.53 21.03 -1.04
N SER A 77 2.97 22.16 -0.47
CA SER A 77 2.20 23.40 -0.42
C SER A 77 1.83 23.87 -1.83
N GLY A 78 2.75 23.82 -2.78
CA GLY A 78 2.45 24.16 -4.18
C GLY A 78 1.52 23.15 -4.86
N ALA A 79 1.55 21.88 -4.46
CA ALA A 79 0.66 20.85 -4.98
C ALA A 79 -0.78 21.01 -4.48
N VAL A 80 -0.99 21.27 -3.19
CA VAL A 80 -2.33 21.39 -2.58
C VAL A 80 -2.87 22.82 -2.54
N GLY A 81 -2.00 23.82 -2.69
CA GLY A 81 -2.31 25.24 -2.58
C GLY A 81 -2.75 25.90 -3.89
N ASN A 82 -3.00 25.14 -4.96
CA ASN A 82 -3.56 25.70 -6.20
C ASN A 82 -5.02 26.12 -5.95
N ASP A 83 -5.32 27.41 -6.11
CA ASP A 83 -6.66 27.98 -5.90
C ASP A 83 -7.73 27.41 -6.84
N GLU A 84 -7.32 26.85 -7.98
CA GLU A 84 -8.23 26.16 -8.91
C GLU A 84 -8.67 24.77 -8.43
N LEU A 85 -8.00 24.21 -7.41
CA LEU A 85 -8.35 22.90 -6.89
C LEU A 85 -9.56 22.97 -5.96
N GLU A 86 -10.53 22.10 -6.20
CA GLU A 86 -11.60 21.84 -5.28
C GLU A 86 -11.08 21.12 -4.02
N SER A 87 -11.82 21.24 -2.91
CA SER A 87 -11.40 20.65 -1.63
C SER A 87 -11.13 19.14 -1.72
N HIS A 88 -11.91 18.42 -2.52
CA HIS A 88 -11.75 16.98 -2.72
C HIS A 88 -10.48 16.64 -3.52
N GLU A 89 -10.06 17.47 -4.48
CA GLU A 89 -8.84 17.26 -5.25
C GLU A 89 -7.59 17.46 -4.39
N ARG A 90 -7.61 18.46 -3.49
CA ARG A 90 -6.54 18.67 -2.51
C ARG A 90 -6.41 17.47 -1.57
N ASN A 91 -7.53 16.93 -1.11
CA ASN A 91 -7.54 15.72 -0.29
C ASN A 91 -7.01 14.51 -1.05
N ASN A 92 -7.34 14.36 -2.33
CA ASN A 92 -6.81 13.27 -3.17
C ASN A 92 -5.28 13.33 -3.28
N ILE A 93 -4.70 14.52 -3.45
CA ILE A 93 -3.24 14.71 -3.48
C ILE A 93 -2.60 14.21 -2.17
N LEU A 94 -3.14 14.61 -1.01
CA LEU A 94 -2.62 14.16 0.29
C LEU A 94 -2.81 12.66 0.50
N SER A 95 -3.98 12.12 0.15
CA SER A 95 -4.26 10.68 0.20
C SER A 95 -3.28 9.88 -0.65
N VAL A 96 -2.89 10.38 -1.83
CA VAL A 96 -1.86 9.75 -2.68
C VAL A 96 -0.49 9.77 -2.02
N VAL A 97 -0.07 10.91 -1.46
CA VAL A 97 1.22 11.01 -0.73
C VAL A 97 1.26 9.99 0.40
N TRP A 98 0.21 9.96 1.22
CA TRP A 98 0.11 9.03 2.34
C TRP A 98 0.03 7.58 1.87
N ALA A 99 -0.75 7.26 0.83
CA ALA A 99 -0.84 5.90 0.30
C ALA A 99 0.51 5.37 -0.19
N VAL A 100 1.27 6.16 -0.96
CA VAL A 100 2.57 5.73 -1.48
C VAL A 100 3.59 5.59 -0.36
N VAL A 101 3.68 6.57 0.54
CA VAL A 101 4.60 6.50 1.68
C VAL A 101 4.22 5.35 2.60
N CYS A 102 2.93 5.23 2.91
CA CYS A 102 2.37 4.34 3.91
C CYS A 102 2.18 2.89 3.39
N SER A 103 2.50 2.63 2.12
CA SER A 103 2.62 1.29 1.54
C SER A 103 4.00 0.64 1.78
N GLY A 104 5.05 1.43 1.99
CA GLY A 104 6.41 0.93 2.26
C GLY A 104 7.14 0.30 1.06
N GLY A 105 6.54 0.32 -0.14
CA GLY A 105 7.11 -0.21 -1.37
C GLY A 105 6.38 0.34 -2.61
N PRO A 106 6.78 -0.07 -3.84
CA PRO A 106 6.09 0.32 -5.06
C PRO A 106 4.64 -0.18 -5.08
N VAL A 107 3.72 0.66 -5.55
CA VAL A 107 2.27 0.39 -5.63
C VAL A 107 1.81 0.56 -7.08
N SER A 108 0.96 -0.31 -7.60
CA SER A 108 0.34 -0.11 -8.91
C SER A 108 -0.65 1.04 -8.89
N LEU A 109 -1.05 1.54 -10.07
CA LEU A 109 -2.02 2.64 -10.17
C LEU A 109 -3.40 2.27 -9.60
N ASP A 110 -3.88 1.05 -9.89
CA ASP A 110 -5.12 0.51 -9.33
C ASP A 110 -5.03 0.40 -7.80
N GLY A 111 -3.90 -0.09 -7.29
CA GLY A 111 -3.65 -0.24 -5.87
C GLY A 111 -3.65 1.11 -5.18
N LEU A 112 -3.03 2.12 -5.80
CA LEU A 112 -3.02 3.47 -5.30
C LEU A 112 -4.44 4.04 -5.20
N ALA A 113 -5.29 3.87 -6.22
CA ALA A 113 -6.68 4.31 -6.19
C ALA A 113 -7.46 3.68 -5.02
N ILE A 114 -7.28 2.37 -4.78
CA ILE A 114 -7.91 1.65 -3.66
C ILE A 114 -7.42 2.17 -2.31
N ILE A 115 -6.10 2.29 -2.12
CA ILE A 115 -5.50 2.71 -0.85
C ILE A 115 -5.85 4.16 -0.53
N ALA A 116 -5.86 5.03 -1.54
CA ALA A 116 -6.12 6.46 -1.39
C ALA A 116 -7.62 6.82 -1.40
N GLU A 117 -8.53 5.84 -1.54
CA GLU A 117 -9.98 6.07 -1.63
C GLU A 117 -10.40 6.97 -2.81
N LEU A 118 -9.77 6.74 -3.96
CA LEU A 118 -10.05 7.50 -5.16
C LEU A 118 -11.14 6.81 -5.99
N ASN A 119 -11.92 7.60 -6.71
CA ASN A 119 -13.02 7.10 -7.55
C ASN A 119 -12.51 6.16 -8.65
N ASP A 120 -11.37 6.49 -9.24
CA ASP A 120 -10.76 5.75 -10.34
C ASP A 120 -9.25 6.07 -10.48
N GLU A 121 -8.60 5.38 -11.42
CA GLU A 121 -7.20 5.60 -11.78
C GLU A 121 -6.94 7.00 -12.39
N SER A 122 -7.94 7.63 -13.00
CA SER A 122 -7.81 8.99 -13.55
C SER A 122 -7.63 10.01 -12.42
N ALA A 123 -8.41 9.89 -11.35
CA ALA A 123 -8.25 10.68 -10.13
C ALA A 123 -6.87 10.44 -9.49
N ALA A 124 -6.37 9.20 -9.52
CA ALA A 124 -5.01 8.88 -9.06
C ALA A 124 -3.93 9.57 -9.91
N LEU A 125 -4.04 9.53 -11.24
CA LEU A 125 -3.11 10.20 -12.15
C LEU A 125 -3.13 11.72 -11.99
N ALA A 126 -4.31 12.32 -11.83
CA ALA A 126 -4.47 13.74 -11.59
C ALA A 126 -3.80 14.16 -10.27
N ALA A 127 -4.01 13.41 -9.19
CA ALA A 127 -3.39 13.65 -7.90
C ALA A 127 -1.86 13.40 -7.89
N LEU A 128 -1.36 12.48 -8.72
CA LEU A 128 0.07 12.21 -8.89
C LEU A 128 0.80 13.29 -9.69
N ALA A 129 0.12 13.95 -10.63
CA ALA A 129 0.72 14.91 -11.56
C ALA A 129 1.56 16.01 -10.86
N PRO A 130 1.07 16.71 -9.82
CA PRO A 130 1.86 17.73 -9.13
C PRO A 130 3.01 17.16 -8.28
N LEU A 131 3.02 15.85 -8.00
CA LEU A 131 3.97 15.20 -7.09
C LEU A 131 5.18 14.56 -7.79
N ARG A 132 5.32 14.70 -9.12
CA ARG A 132 6.37 14.01 -9.92
C ARG A 132 7.83 14.41 -9.59
N SER A 133 8.02 15.46 -8.79
CA SER A 133 9.34 15.83 -8.24
C SER A 133 9.76 14.97 -7.04
N VAL A 134 8.80 14.36 -6.34
CA VAL A 134 9.02 13.58 -5.10
C VAL A 134 8.52 12.13 -5.21
N LEU A 135 7.60 11.86 -6.13
CA LEU A 135 7.15 10.52 -6.49
C LEU A 135 7.69 10.11 -7.86
N HIS A 136 8.06 8.83 -7.95
CA HIS A 136 8.51 8.19 -9.18
C HIS A 136 7.41 7.28 -9.71
N VAL A 137 7.09 7.44 -10.99
CA VAL A 137 6.23 6.53 -11.75
C VAL A 137 7.14 5.76 -12.71
N SER A 138 7.26 4.44 -12.51
CA SER A 138 8.01 3.53 -13.36
C SER A 138 7.15 3.16 -14.57
N LEU A 139 7.65 3.45 -15.78
CA LEU A 139 6.98 3.02 -17.03
C LEU A 139 7.24 1.53 -17.34
N THR A 140 8.29 0.94 -16.77
CA THR A 140 8.64 -0.46 -17.01
C THR A 140 7.78 -1.40 -16.19
N ASP A 141 7.50 -1.02 -14.94
CA ASP A 141 6.82 -1.89 -13.97
C ASP A 141 5.41 -1.38 -13.63
N ASP A 142 5.01 -0.25 -14.20
CA ASP A 142 3.73 0.42 -13.95
C ASP A 142 3.45 0.64 -12.45
N THR A 143 4.49 1.06 -11.72
CA THR A 143 4.43 1.26 -10.27
C THR A 143 4.79 2.68 -9.86
N ILE A 144 4.22 3.09 -8.74
CA ILE A 144 4.42 4.36 -8.07
C ILE A 144 5.20 4.13 -6.78
N SER A 145 6.26 4.90 -6.58
CA SER A 145 7.08 4.87 -5.37
C SER A 145 7.57 6.26 -5.01
N THR A 146 8.17 6.41 -3.83
CA THR A 146 8.90 7.65 -3.52
C THR A 146 10.19 7.72 -4.32
N PHE A 147 10.53 8.90 -4.82
CA PHE A 147 11.77 9.11 -5.58
C PHE A 147 13.03 8.88 -4.73
N HIS A 148 12.93 9.13 -3.42
CA HIS A 148 14.00 8.89 -2.48
C HIS A 148 13.45 8.67 -1.06
N ALA A 149 14.12 7.81 -0.27
CA ALA A 149 13.69 7.43 1.07
C ALA A 149 13.55 8.61 2.05
N SER A 150 14.31 9.70 1.85
CA SER A 150 14.19 10.91 2.68
C SER A 150 12.82 11.57 2.62
N PHE A 151 12.08 11.39 1.52
CA PHE A 151 10.72 11.91 1.40
C PHE A 151 9.75 11.13 2.31
N SER A 152 9.82 9.80 2.31
CA SER A 152 9.05 8.99 3.27
C SER A 152 9.40 9.34 4.71
N GLN A 153 10.70 9.49 5.03
CA GLN A 153 11.13 9.89 6.37
C GLN A 153 10.62 11.27 6.78
N PHE A 154 10.47 12.20 5.82
CA PHE A 154 9.90 13.52 6.08
C PHE A 154 8.40 13.42 6.38
N ILE A 155 7.62 12.74 5.53
CA ILE A 155 6.17 12.57 5.70
C ILE A 155 5.81 11.82 6.99
N LEU A 156 6.67 10.89 7.42
CA LEU A 156 6.47 10.08 8.63
C LEU A 156 6.96 10.74 9.92
N ASP A 157 7.51 11.95 9.83
CA ASP A 157 7.97 12.72 11.00
C ASP A 157 7.13 14.00 11.13
N ARG A 158 6.27 14.03 12.15
CA ARG A 158 5.37 15.16 12.41
C ARG A 158 6.13 16.47 12.66
N SER A 159 7.31 16.40 13.29
CA SER A 159 8.11 17.59 13.57
C SER A 159 8.69 18.21 12.30
N ARG A 160 8.84 17.41 11.24
CA ARG A 160 9.38 17.85 9.94
C ARG A 160 8.29 18.25 8.96
N SER A 161 7.20 17.48 8.88
CA SER A 161 6.17 17.65 7.84
C SER A 161 4.93 18.42 8.26
N ASN A 162 4.73 18.69 9.56
CA ASN A 162 3.60 19.44 10.11
C ASN A 162 2.24 18.98 9.56
N ASP A 163 1.60 19.79 8.70
CA ASP A 163 0.27 19.54 8.13
C ASP A 163 0.25 18.38 7.14
N PHE A 164 1.42 17.99 6.61
CA PHE A 164 1.56 16.90 5.63
C PHE A 164 1.82 15.53 6.27
N PHE A 165 1.93 15.46 7.60
CA PHE A 165 2.27 14.24 8.33
C PHE A 165 1.28 13.09 8.05
N CYS A 166 1.80 11.93 7.61
CA CYS A 166 1.03 10.67 7.57
C CYS A 166 1.03 10.08 8.98
N ASP A 167 -0.13 10.01 9.62
CA ASP A 167 -0.32 9.07 10.72
C ASP A 167 -0.34 7.65 10.14
N TRP A 168 0.85 7.07 10.07
CA TRP A 168 1.10 5.77 9.45
C TRP A 168 0.17 4.68 10.01
N GLU A 169 -0.06 4.65 11.32
CA GLU A 169 -0.89 3.61 11.94
C GLU A 169 -2.35 3.75 11.47
N THR A 170 -2.89 4.97 11.50
CA THR A 170 -4.26 5.25 11.05
C THR A 170 -4.43 4.96 9.56
N ILE A 171 -3.48 5.35 8.71
CA ILE A 171 -3.58 5.10 7.26
C ILE A 171 -3.50 3.62 6.97
N ARG A 172 -2.53 2.88 7.54
CA ARG A 172 -2.40 1.43 7.32
C ARG A 172 -3.67 0.68 7.71
N GLN A 173 -4.34 1.13 8.77
CA GLN A 173 -5.63 0.57 9.19
C GLN A 173 -6.73 0.78 8.19
N ARG A 174 -6.93 2.03 7.77
CA ARG A 174 -7.94 2.36 6.77
C ARG A 174 -7.67 1.63 5.46
N SER A 175 -6.41 1.60 5.01
CA SER A 175 -6.02 0.90 3.79
C SER A 175 -6.26 -0.60 3.87
N PHE A 176 -5.91 -1.25 4.98
CA PHE A 176 -6.17 -2.68 5.16
C PHE A 176 -7.68 -2.98 5.22
N LEU A 177 -8.45 -2.19 5.98
CA LEU A 177 -9.90 -2.32 6.04
C LEU A 177 -10.53 -2.22 4.64
N ARG A 178 -10.10 -1.25 3.83
CA ARG A 178 -10.56 -1.09 2.44
C ARG A 178 -10.23 -2.32 1.60
N CYS A 179 -8.98 -2.81 1.67
CA CYS A 179 -8.59 -4.02 0.95
C CYS A 179 -9.45 -5.21 1.36
N LEU A 180 -9.69 -5.38 2.66
CA LEU A 180 -10.52 -6.46 3.19
C LEU A 180 -11.96 -6.37 2.70
N LYS A 181 -12.57 -5.19 2.68
CA LYS A 181 -13.89 -4.96 2.10
C LYS A 181 -13.96 -5.29 0.61
N VAL A 182 -12.93 -4.90 -0.15
CA VAL A 182 -12.86 -5.23 -1.58
C VAL A 182 -12.73 -6.74 -1.79
N ILE A 183 -11.91 -7.42 -0.98
CA ILE A 183 -11.82 -8.89 -0.99
C ILE A 183 -13.19 -9.50 -0.65
N ASN A 184 -13.85 -9.01 0.41
CA ASN A 184 -15.14 -9.51 0.86
C ASN A 184 -16.27 -9.32 -0.17
N THR A 185 -16.16 -8.32 -1.03
CA THR A 185 -17.19 -8.02 -2.04
C THR A 185 -16.91 -8.65 -3.41
N GLN A 186 -15.64 -8.70 -3.83
CA GLN A 186 -15.30 -9.08 -5.21
C GLN A 186 -14.82 -10.52 -5.36
N LEU A 187 -14.19 -11.10 -4.33
CA LEU A 187 -13.44 -12.35 -4.44
C LEU A 187 -14.27 -13.51 -5.04
N ALA A 188 -15.46 -13.79 -4.48
CA ALA A 188 -16.34 -14.85 -4.96
C ALA A 188 -16.67 -14.68 -6.45
N SER A 189 -17.15 -13.48 -6.81
CA SER A 189 -17.54 -13.17 -8.19
C SER A 189 -16.37 -13.18 -9.18
N SER A 190 -15.15 -12.88 -8.72
CA SER A 190 -13.93 -12.92 -9.53
C SER A 190 -13.52 -14.36 -9.81
N LEU A 191 -13.62 -15.25 -8.83
CA LEU A 191 -13.34 -16.68 -9.01
C LEU A 191 -14.36 -17.34 -9.92
N GLU A 192 -15.66 -17.10 -9.71
CA GLU A 192 -16.74 -17.64 -10.55
C GLU A 192 -16.60 -17.26 -12.02
N ARG A 193 -16.23 -16.00 -12.28
CA ARG A 193 -16.12 -15.44 -13.64
C ARG A 193 -14.71 -15.56 -14.22
N ASN A 194 -13.78 -16.17 -13.49
CA ASN A 194 -12.36 -16.24 -13.85
C ASN A 194 -11.76 -14.86 -14.21
N ILE A 195 -12.17 -13.82 -13.47
CA ILE A 195 -11.67 -12.46 -13.62
C ILE A 195 -10.41 -12.33 -12.76
N ALA A 196 -9.33 -11.83 -13.37
CA ALA A 196 -8.10 -11.54 -12.64
C ALA A 196 -8.34 -10.48 -11.55
N ILE A 197 -8.08 -10.85 -10.30
CA ILE A 197 -7.99 -9.90 -9.20
C ILE A 197 -6.74 -9.06 -9.40
N SER A 198 -6.83 -7.76 -9.11
CA SER A 198 -5.70 -6.85 -9.33
C SER A 198 -4.45 -7.33 -8.57
N PRO A 199 -3.23 -7.13 -9.13
CA PRO A 199 -1.99 -7.55 -8.48
C PRO A 199 -1.86 -6.99 -7.06
N TYR A 200 -2.32 -5.75 -6.85
CA TYR A 200 -2.31 -5.13 -5.53
C TYR A 200 -3.28 -5.80 -4.57
N LEU A 201 -4.51 -6.10 -4.97
CA LEU A 201 -5.46 -6.81 -4.10
C LEU A 201 -4.99 -8.22 -3.76
N ALA A 202 -4.37 -8.92 -4.71
CA ALA A 202 -3.76 -10.22 -4.46
C ALA A 202 -2.60 -10.13 -3.45
N TYR A 203 -1.77 -9.08 -3.56
CA TYR A 203 -0.72 -8.78 -2.59
C TYR A 203 -1.31 -8.45 -1.21
N ALA A 204 -2.26 -7.52 -1.14
CA ALA A 204 -2.92 -7.09 0.10
C ALA A 204 -3.66 -8.25 0.80
N ALA A 205 -4.28 -9.15 0.04
CA ALA A 205 -4.96 -10.34 0.55
C ALA A 205 -3.99 -11.35 1.20
N VAL A 206 -2.68 -11.21 1.02
CA VAL A 206 -1.68 -12.16 1.53
C VAL A 206 -0.76 -11.49 2.54
N ASP A 207 -0.14 -10.37 2.17
CA ASP A 207 0.78 -9.63 3.03
C ASP A 207 0.06 -8.70 4.02
N GLY A 208 -1.13 -8.19 3.68
CA GLY A 208 -1.91 -7.28 4.54
C GLY A 208 -2.24 -7.89 5.90
N PHE A 209 -2.65 -9.16 5.93
CA PHE A 209 -2.90 -9.91 7.17
C PHE A 209 -1.62 -10.11 8.00
N GLY A 210 -0.44 -10.14 7.38
CA GLY A 210 0.83 -10.20 8.09
C GLY A 210 1.21 -8.86 8.71
N HIS A 211 0.99 -7.78 7.96
CA HIS A 211 1.28 -6.40 8.38
C HIS A 211 0.48 -5.95 9.60
N ILE A 212 -0.68 -6.55 9.88
CA ILE A 212 -1.47 -6.29 11.09
C ILE A 212 -0.77 -6.76 12.37
N GLY A 213 0.11 -7.77 12.24
CA GLY A 213 0.81 -8.39 13.35
C GLY A 213 1.70 -7.44 14.14
N SER A 214 2.11 -6.32 13.56
CA SER A 214 2.94 -5.31 14.21
C SER A 214 2.14 -4.13 14.79
N TRP A 215 0.81 -4.13 14.69
CA TRP A 215 0.01 -3.03 15.21
C TRP A 215 -0.14 -3.13 16.72
N HIS A 216 -0.13 -1.96 17.36
CA HIS A 216 -0.28 -1.84 18.82
C HIS A 216 -1.73 -1.62 19.22
N ASN A 217 -2.52 -0.97 18.38
CA ASN A 217 -3.90 -0.62 18.70
C ASN A 217 -4.88 -1.74 18.24
N PRO A 218 -6.12 -1.76 18.80
CA PRO A 218 -7.08 -2.85 18.60
C PRO A 218 -7.78 -2.88 17.24
N GLY A 219 -7.55 -1.89 16.37
CA GLY A 219 -8.36 -1.70 15.17
C GLY A 219 -9.77 -1.17 15.52
N SER A 220 -10.59 -0.91 14.50
CA SER A 220 -12.00 -0.53 14.68
C SER A 220 -12.89 -1.76 14.82
N ASP A 221 -14.06 -1.60 15.44
CA ASP A 221 -15.09 -2.66 15.49
C ASP A 221 -15.51 -3.11 14.08
N GLU A 222 -15.55 -2.15 13.14
CA GLU A 222 -15.80 -2.41 11.73
C GLU A 222 -14.74 -3.35 11.12
N LEU A 223 -13.46 -3.16 11.45
CA LEU A 223 -12.40 -4.06 10.99
C LEU A 223 -12.56 -5.48 11.56
N LEU A 224 -12.91 -5.60 12.84
CA LEU A 224 -13.16 -6.90 13.44
C LEU A 224 -14.38 -7.59 12.82
N GLY A 225 -15.42 -6.83 12.48
CA GLY A 225 -16.60 -7.33 11.76
C GLY A 225 -16.26 -7.85 10.36
N GLU A 226 -15.50 -7.08 9.58
CA GLU A 226 -15.05 -7.50 8.24
C GLU A 226 -14.12 -8.72 8.28
N LEU A 227 -13.31 -8.86 9.34
CA LEU A 227 -12.50 -10.07 9.57
C LEU A 227 -13.38 -11.28 9.88
N GLY A 228 -14.45 -11.10 10.67
CA GLY A 228 -15.43 -12.14 10.95
C GLY A 228 -16.08 -12.64 9.66
N PHE A 229 -16.65 -11.72 8.87
CA PHE A 229 -17.25 -12.02 7.58
C PHE A 229 -16.25 -12.70 6.63
N PHE A 230 -15.00 -12.23 6.60
CA PHE A 230 -13.98 -12.86 5.77
C PHE A 230 -13.77 -14.34 6.13
N PHE A 231 -13.64 -14.64 7.42
CA PHE A 231 -13.41 -16.01 7.86
C PHE A 231 -14.63 -16.92 7.65
N GLU A 232 -15.83 -16.38 7.77
CA GLU A 232 -17.08 -17.13 7.64
C GLU A 232 -17.47 -17.36 6.17
N ASP A 233 -17.44 -16.32 5.35
CA ASP A 233 -18.05 -16.32 4.01
C ASP A 233 -17.04 -16.29 2.85
N ARG A 234 -15.76 -16.01 3.12
CA ARG A 234 -14.76 -15.78 2.06
C ARG A 234 -13.48 -16.59 2.20
N PHE A 235 -13.34 -17.30 3.30
CA PHE A 235 -12.12 -18.06 3.57
C PHE A 235 -11.86 -19.13 2.51
N GLU A 236 -12.89 -19.89 2.11
CA GLU A 236 -12.75 -20.95 1.10
C GLU A 236 -12.30 -20.39 -0.26
N ASP A 237 -13.00 -19.36 -0.76
CA ASP A 237 -12.63 -18.62 -1.96
C ASP A 237 -11.18 -18.11 -1.89
N TRP A 238 -10.79 -17.55 -0.74
CA TRP A 238 -9.46 -17.00 -0.57
C TRP A 238 -8.39 -18.09 -0.59
N THR A 239 -8.67 -19.26 -0.02
CA THR A 239 -7.73 -20.39 -0.09
C THR A 239 -7.54 -20.90 -1.52
N GLN A 240 -8.58 -20.85 -2.36
CA GLN A 240 -8.46 -21.14 -3.80
C GLN A 240 -7.52 -20.15 -4.49
N LEU A 241 -7.68 -18.84 -4.22
CA LEU A 241 -6.82 -17.79 -4.78
C LEU A 241 -5.35 -18.02 -4.39
N VAL A 242 -5.10 -18.24 -3.10
CA VAL A 242 -3.74 -18.48 -2.57
C VAL A 242 -3.14 -19.75 -3.17
N ALA A 243 -3.93 -20.81 -3.26
CA ALA A 243 -3.54 -22.09 -3.86
C ALA A 243 -3.12 -21.94 -5.33
N ASN A 244 -3.87 -21.18 -6.12
CA ASN A 244 -3.62 -20.97 -7.55
C ASN A 244 -2.35 -20.15 -7.82
N ARG A 245 -1.87 -19.38 -6.83
CA ARG A 245 -0.66 -18.55 -6.93
C ARG A 245 0.63 -19.29 -6.53
N GLY A 246 0.51 -20.49 -5.98
CA GLY A 246 1.62 -21.40 -5.69
C GLY A 246 2.22 -21.28 -4.29
N HIS A 247 3.29 -22.04 -4.06
CA HIS A 247 3.84 -22.31 -2.72
C HIS A 247 4.33 -21.08 -1.95
N SER A 248 4.91 -20.07 -2.61
CA SER A 248 5.39 -18.88 -1.91
C SER A 248 4.23 -18.11 -1.27
N PHE A 249 3.10 -17.99 -1.97
CA PHE A 249 1.90 -17.33 -1.49
C PHE A 249 1.25 -18.10 -0.34
N ILE A 250 1.23 -19.44 -0.40
CA ILE A 250 0.75 -20.28 0.71
C ILE A 250 1.60 -20.04 1.97
N ASN A 251 2.93 -20.04 1.83
CA ASN A 251 3.84 -19.82 2.96
C ASN A 251 3.67 -18.43 3.58
N THR A 252 3.57 -17.38 2.75
CA THR A 252 3.32 -16.02 3.22
C THR A 252 1.97 -15.93 3.92
N SER A 253 0.91 -16.46 3.32
CA SER A 253 -0.45 -16.48 3.89
C SER A 253 -0.50 -17.20 5.23
N THR A 254 0.19 -18.33 5.35
CA THR A 254 0.31 -19.10 6.59
C THR A 254 0.98 -18.28 7.70
N LYS A 255 2.10 -17.61 7.37
CA LYS A 255 2.78 -16.70 8.30
C LYS A 255 1.87 -15.53 8.69
N SER A 256 1.15 -14.95 7.74
CA SER A 256 0.21 -13.87 7.96
C SER A 256 -0.91 -14.27 8.93
N MET A 257 -1.47 -15.48 8.82
CA MET A 257 -2.49 -15.98 9.75
C MET A 257 -1.96 -16.13 11.19
N ARG A 258 -0.69 -16.55 11.36
CA ARG A 258 -0.04 -16.57 12.68
C ARG A 258 0.13 -15.18 13.28
N MET A 259 0.54 -14.23 12.45
CA MET A 259 0.73 -12.83 12.85
C MET A 259 -0.61 -12.17 13.23
N LEU A 260 -1.64 -12.36 12.41
CA LEU A 260 -3.01 -11.93 12.66
C LEU A 260 -3.56 -12.53 13.96
N ARG A 261 -3.43 -13.85 14.16
CA ARG A 261 -3.83 -14.52 15.41
C ARG A 261 -3.13 -13.93 16.62
N GLY A 262 -1.83 -13.67 16.52
CA GLY A 262 -1.05 -13.04 17.58
C GLY A 262 -1.58 -11.66 17.92
N TRP A 263 -1.86 -10.84 16.91
CA TRP A 263 -2.45 -9.51 17.09
C TRP A 263 -3.85 -9.58 17.71
N LEU A 264 -4.77 -10.39 17.16
CA LEU A 264 -6.14 -10.57 17.67
C LEU A 264 -6.16 -10.94 19.17
N LYS A 265 -5.24 -11.80 19.61
CA LYS A 265 -5.09 -12.13 21.04
C LYS A 265 -4.60 -10.96 21.88
N ARG A 266 -3.59 -10.22 21.39
CA ARG A 266 -3.03 -9.07 22.13
C ARG A 266 -4.05 -7.96 22.32
N VAL A 267 -4.91 -7.75 21.33
CA VAL A 267 -5.91 -6.67 21.36
C VAL A 267 -7.22 -7.07 22.03
N GLY A 268 -7.35 -8.32 22.50
CA GLY A 268 -8.54 -8.79 23.20
C GLY A 268 -9.76 -8.96 22.29
N ALA A 269 -9.56 -9.28 21.00
CA ALA A 269 -10.65 -9.54 20.06
C ALA A 269 -11.53 -10.73 20.52
N PRO A 270 -12.80 -10.81 20.07
CA PRO A 270 -13.67 -11.97 20.31
C PRO A 270 -12.95 -13.29 20.02
N LYS A 271 -13.12 -14.30 20.90
CA LYS A 271 -12.30 -15.53 20.91
C LYS A 271 -12.39 -16.34 19.62
N GLU A 272 -13.48 -16.15 18.88
CA GLU A 272 -13.79 -16.76 17.60
C GLU A 272 -12.76 -16.34 16.54
N LEU A 273 -12.34 -15.07 16.52
CA LEU A 273 -11.40 -14.56 15.51
C LEU A 273 -9.98 -15.16 15.64
N PRO A 274 -9.31 -15.15 16.82
CA PRO A 274 -8.05 -15.86 16.99
C PRO A 274 -8.13 -17.36 16.70
N GLN A 275 -9.30 -17.98 16.94
CA GLN A 275 -9.51 -19.40 16.65
C GLN A 275 -9.68 -19.64 15.14
N ALA A 276 -10.42 -18.80 14.43
CA ALA A 276 -10.54 -18.85 12.97
C ALA A 276 -9.17 -18.69 12.29
N ALA A 277 -8.36 -17.71 12.74
CA ALA A 277 -7.00 -17.53 12.24
C ALA A 277 -6.07 -18.73 12.53
N LEU A 278 -6.27 -19.43 13.66
CA LEU A 278 -5.55 -20.68 13.95
C LEU A 278 -5.97 -21.80 13.00
N ASN A 279 -7.28 -21.97 12.78
CA ASN A 279 -7.81 -22.98 11.88
C ASN A 279 -7.29 -22.75 10.45
N ALA A 280 -7.23 -21.48 10.02
CA ALA A 280 -6.67 -21.08 8.74
C ALA A 280 -5.18 -21.44 8.59
N ASP A 281 -4.35 -21.16 9.60
CA ASP A 281 -2.92 -21.55 9.63
C ASP A 281 -2.75 -23.07 9.49
N ILE A 282 -3.51 -23.85 10.26
CA ILE A 282 -3.48 -25.31 10.19
C ILE A 282 -3.89 -25.80 8.80
N TYR A 283 -4.99 -25.27 8.26
CA TYR A 283 -5.50 -25.64 6.94
C TYR A 283 -4.46 -25.41 5.84
N LEU A 284 -3.87 -24.22 5.78
CA LEU A 284 -2.86 -23.88 4.78
C LEU A 284 -1.59 -24.75 4.94
N SER A 285 -1.16 -25.00 6.18
CA SER A 285 0.01 -25.84 6.48
C SER A 285 -0.20 -27.30 6.09
N SER A 286 -1.37 -27.87 6.34
CA SER A 286 -1.70 -29.25 5.97
C SER A 286 -1.86 -29.42 4.46
N ASN A 287 -2.44 -28.43 3.77
CA ASN A 287 -2.58 -28.44 2.32
C ASN A 287 -1.21 -28.29 1.63
N GLN A 288 -0.30 -27.50 2.21
CA GLN A 288 1.10 -27.41 1.76
C GLN A 288 1.82 -28.76 1.86
N ALA A 289 1.71 -29.46 2.99
CA ALA A 289 2.32 -30.79 3.16
C ALA A 289 1.76 -31.82 2.16
N GLY A 290 0.46 -31.78 1.87
CA GLY A 290 -0.15 -32.61 0.83
C GLY A 290 0.40 -32.30 -0.57
N ARG A 291 0.56 -31.02 -0.91
CA ARG A 291 1.13 -30.61 -2.21
C ARG A 291 2.61 -30.92 -2.34
N ASP A 292 3.39 -30.80 -1.27
CA ASP A 292 4.81 -31.14 -1.26
C ASP A 292 5.01 -32.65 -1.45
N LEU A 293 4.17 -33.47 -0.83
CA LEU A 293 4.15 -34.92 -1.06
C LEU A 293 3.78 -35.26 -2.52
N ILE A 294 2.72 -34.64 -3.05
CA ILE A 294 2.31 -34.82 -4.46
C ILE A 294 3.41 -34.34 -5.42
N ARG A 295 4.08 -33.23 -5.11
CA ARG A 295 5.18 -32.69 -5.93
C ARG A 295 6.41 -33.59 -5.87
N ASP A 296 6.78 -34.11 -4.71
CA ASP A 296 7.89 -35.06 -4.55
C ASP A 296 7.59 -36.40 -5.25
N GLU A 297 6.32 -36.79 -5.32
CA GLU A 297 5.87 -38.00 -6.03
C GLU A 297 5.79 -37.77 -7.54
N ALA A 298 5.28 -36.62 -8.00
CA ALA A 298 5.29 -36.21 -9.41
C ALA A 298 6.70 -35.99 -9.95
N THR A 299 7.61 -35.44 -9.15
CA THR A 299 9.03 -35.27 -9.49
C THR A 299 9.75 -36.63 -9.55
N ARG A 300 9.39 -37.57 -8.66
CA ARG A 300 9.89 -38.95 -8.72
C ARG A 300 9.37 -39.74 -9.93
N ASN A 301 8.15 -39.43 -10.40
CA ASN A 301 7.47 -40.22 -11.44
C ASN A 301 7.35 -39.52 -12.81
N GLN A 302 7.88 -38.30 -12.99
CA GLN A 302 7.71 -37.50 -14.23
C GLN A 302 6.26 -37.38 -14.70
N LEU A 303 5.32 -37.06 -13.79
CA LEU A 303 3.89 -36.91 -14.11
C LEU A 303 3.41 -35.45 -13.95
N ASP A 304 2.42 -35.05 -14.75
CA ASP A 304 1.78 -33.72 -14.69
C ASP A 304 0.82 -33.58 -13.49
N LEU A 305 0.90 -32.43 -12.81
CA LEU A 305 0.41 -32.12 -11.45
C LEU A 305 -1.12 -32.04 -11.24
N LEU A 306 -1.94 -32.16 -12.29
CA LEU A 306 -3.35 -31.70 -12.25
C LEU A 306 -4.32 -32.68 -11.55
N ASP A 307 -4.05 -33.98 -11.50
CA ASP A 307 -5.03 -34.98 -11.03
C ASP A 307 -5.10 -35.16 -9.50
N GLY A 308 -4.12 -34.65 -8.74
CA GLY A 308 -4.05 -34.85 -7.28
C GLY A 308 -4.90 -33.89 -6.43
N ILE A 309 -5.36 -32.77 -7.00
CA ILE A 309 -5.98 -31.66 -6.25
C ILE A 309 -7.46 -31.93 -5.91
N THR A 310 -8.16 -32.74 -6.69
CA THR A 310 -9.62 -32.97 -6.59
C THR A 310 -10.03 -33.81 -5.37
N GLY A 311 -9.16 -34.68 -4.84
CA GLY A 311 -9.48 -35.56 -3.71
C GLY A 311 -9.58 -34.87 -2.34
N LEU A 312 -8.87 -33.75 -2.14
CA LEU A 312 -8.79 -33.03 -0.85
C LEU A 312 -10.01 -32.15 -0.55
N TYR A 313 -10.77 -31.72 -1.57
CA TYR A 313 -11.97 -30.88 -1.43
C TYR A 313 -13.13 -31.58 -0.70
N SER A 314 -13.18 -32.91 -0.72
CA SER A 314 -14.26 -33.67 -0.06
C SER A 314 -14.20 -33.66 1.47
N ARG A 315 -13.02 -33.38 2.07
CA ARG A 315 -12.83 -33.38 3.53
C ARG A 315 -13.05 -32.03 4.20
N THR A 316 -13.02 -30.92 3.46
CA THR A 316 -13.19 -29.56 4.01
C THR A 316 -14.64 -29.19 4.25
N SER A 317 -15.55 -29.62 3.37
CA SER A 317 -17.00 -29.46 3.52
C SER A 317 -17.53 -30.05 4.85
N TRP A 318 -16.90 -31.11 5.34
CA TRP A 318 -17.31 -31.80 6.57
C TRP A 318 -16.98 -31.00 7.86
N ILE A 319 -15.81 -30.35 7.92
CA ILE A 319 -15.35 -29.60 9.10
C ILE A 319 -16.15 -28.29 9.28
N TRP A 320 -16.48 -27.61 8.18
CA TRP A 320 -17.26 -26.37 8.23
C TRP A 320 -18.76 -26.60 8.48
N GLY A 321 -19.29 -27.75 8.03
CA GLY A 321 -20.63 -28.20 8.39
C GLY A 321 -20.81 -28.38 9.90
N GLU A 322 -19.81 -28.92 10.61
CA GLU A 322 -19.86 -29.11 12.07
C GLU A 322 -19.79 -27.79 12.85
N ILE A 323 -19.04 -26.79 12.35
CA ILE A 323 -18.92 -25.46 12.95
C ILE A 323 -20.22 -24.67 12.78
N SER A 324 -20.82 -24.67 11.58
CA SER A 324 -22.10 -24.01 11.30
C SER A 324 -23.23 -24.59 12.16
N HIS A 325 -23.28 -25.93 12.30
CA HIS A 325 -24.32 -26.62 13.07
C HIS A 325 -24.26 -26.35 14.60
N GLU A 326 -23.08 -26.02 15.13
CA GLU A 326 -22.89 -25.63 16.54
C GLU A 326 -23.27 -24.16 16.79
N LEU A 327 -23.05 -23.27 15.81
CA LEU A 327 -23.46 -21.86 15.88
C LEU A 327 -24.99 -21.72 15.83
N GLU A 328 -25.68 -22.47 14.96
CA GLU A 328 -27.15 -22.50 14.87
C GLU A 328 -27.81 -23.07 16.13
N ARG A 329 -27.19 -24.07 16.77
CA ARG A 329 -27.67 -24.67 18.03
C ARG A 329 -27.62 -23.69 19.21
N ARG A 330 -26.70 -22.71 19.18
CA ARG A 330 -26.58 -21.66 20.21
C ARG A 330 -27.54 -20.51 19.96
N ALA A 331 -27.77 -20.15 18.70
CA ALA A 331 -28.78 -19.15 18.33
C ALA A 331 -30.21 -19.58 18.70
N SER A 332 -30.49 -20.89 18.71
CA SER A 332 -31.80 -21.45 19.06
C SER A 332 -32.04 -21.62 20.58
N ARG A 333 -31.06 -21.26 21.43
CA ARG A 333 -31.14 -21.35 22.91
C ARG A 333 -31.09 -19.98 23.61
N MET A 334 -31.12 -18.89 22.84
CA MET A 334 -31.35 -17.52 23.29
C MET A 334 -32.76 -17.10 22.90
#